data_AF-A0AAD4KHW5-F1
#
_entry.id   AF-A0AAD4KHW5-F1
#
_cell.length_a   1.000
_cell.length_b   1.000
_cell.length_c   1.000
_cell.angle_alpha   90.00
_cell.angle_beta   90.00
_cell.angle_gamma   90.00
#
_symmetry.space_group_name_H-M   'P 1'
#
loop_
_entity.id
_entity.type
_entity.pdbx_description
1 polymer ?
#
loop_
_entity_poly.entity_id
_entity_poly.type
_entity_poly.pdbx_seq_one_letter_code
_entity_poly.pdbx_strand_id
1 'polypeptide(L)'
;MSDIQTDAFSPIRTSIIGQLMEADYNAANMEYGRGSDRRRKTIISSGFRSRSLFVDHRRRLRSQFISISEELQQETTDAVAQQLRFIETDLNTLRNENVVLESERNPEFRTRLELEVTQAREEMGTVRAAINDLFNSTLEDTVMDE
;
A
#
# COMPACT_ATOMS: atom_id res chain seq x y z
N MET A 1 -2.65 3.24 -6.32
CA MET A 1 -2.81 2.05 -7.21
C MET A 1 -2.41 2.30 -8.69
N SER A 2 -2.13 3.54 -9.12
CA SER A 2 -1.77 3.89 -10.51
C SER A 2 -0.32 3.62 -10.89
N ASP A 3 0.58 3.56 -9.91
CA ASP A 3 2.00 3.77 -10.21
C ASP A 3 2.71 2.49 -10.68
N ILE A 4 2.30 1.31 -10.21
CA ILE A 4 2.86 0.02 -10.66
C ILE A 4 2.49 -0.27 -12.11
N GLN A 5 1.22 -0.04 -12.46
CA GLN A 5 0.75 -0.26 -13.82
C GLN A 5 1.43 0.75 -14.77
N THR A 6 1.60 1.99 -14.30
CA THR A 6 2.37 2.99 -15.04
C THR A 6 3.83 2.54 -15.18
N ASP A 7 4.57 2.23 -14.12
CA ASP A 7 5.98 1.80 -14.19
C ASP A 7 6.22 0.49 -14.97
N ALA A 8 5.24 -0.41 -15.02
CA ALA A 8 5.33 -1.64 -15.80
C ALA A 8 5.10 -1.41 -17.31
N PHE A 9 4.23 -0.45 -17.69
CA PHE A 9 3.80 -0.20 -19.07
C PHE A 9 4.21 1.17 -19.65
N SER A 10 4.93 1.98 -18.87
CA SER A 10 5.43 3.31 -19.23
C SER A 10 6.47 3.22 -20.35
N PRO A 11 6.71 4.30 -21.12
CA PRO A 11 7.68 4.30 -22.21
C PRO A 11 9.01 3.65 -21.82
N ILE A 12 9.69 3.08 -22.83
CA ILE A 12 10.85 2.19 -22.72
C ILE A 12 12.00 2.70 -21.82
N ARG A 13 12.05 3.98 -21.44
CA ARG A 13 13.08 4.53 -20.53
C ARG A 13 12.63 4.71 -19.09
N THR A 14 11.34 4.93 -18.86
CA THR A 14 10.78 5.17 -17.52
C THR A 14 10.31 3.88 -16.86
N SER A 15 10.05 2.83 -17.65
CA SER A 15 9.72 1.51 -17.10
C SER A 15 10.89 0.87 -16.36
N ILE A 16 10.61 -0.07 -15.45
CA ILE A 16 11.65 -0.83 -14.71
C ILE A 16 12.66 -1.47 -15.68
N ILE A 17 12.17 -2.09 -16.76
CA ILE A 17 13.03 -2.67 -17.80
C ILE A 17 13.86 -1.59 -18.46
N GLY A 18 13.26 -0.41 -18.70
CA GLY A 18 13.94 0.74 -19.25
C GLY A 18 15.12 1.23 -18.45
N GLN A 19 14.90 1.42 -17.15
CA GLN A 19 15.93 1.82 -16.19
C GLN A 19 17.04 0.77 -16.10
N LEU A 20 16.67 -0.53 -16.10
CA LEU A 20 17.66 -1.62 -16.09
C LEU A 20 18.45 -1.72 -17.40
N MET A 21 17.84 -1.33 -18.53
CA MET A 21 18.46 -1.36 -19.86
C MET A 21 19.21 -0.08 -20.22
N GLU A 22 19.26 0.92 -19.34
CA GLU A 22 19.83 2.24 -19.64
C GLU A 22 21.30 2.18 -20.06
N ALA A 23 22.09 1.31 -19.43
CA ALA A 23 23.48 1.07 -19.82
C ALA A 23 23.60 0.54 -21.26
N ASP A 24 22.73 -0.41 -21.64
CA ASP A 24 22.73 -0.99 -23.00
C ASP A 24 22.20 -0.01 -24.05
N TYR A 25 21.21 0.82 -23.70
CA TYR A 25 20.77 1.92 -24.55
C TYR A 25 21.87 2.94 -24.79
N ASN A 26 22.61 3.31 -23.74
CA ASN A 26 23.74 4.23 -23.85
C ASN A 26 24.88 3.64 -24.68
N ALA A 27 25.24 2.38 -24.44
CA ALA A 27 26.24 1.67 -25.23
C ALA A 27 25.85 1.60 -26.72
N ALA A 28 24.60 1.27 -27.03
CA ALA A 28 24.11 1.26 -28.40
C ALA A 28 24.09 2.66 -29.05
N ASN A 29 23.82 3.72 -28.28
CA ASN A 29 23.85 5.09 -28.81
C ASN A 29 25.26 5.60 -29.14
N MET A 30 26.30 5.00 -28.54
CA MET A 30 27.71 5.32 -28.81
C MET A 30 28.29 4.56 -30.02
N GLU A 31 27.49 3.72 -30.69
CA GLU A 31 27.94 2.95 -31.86
C GLU A 31 27.83 3.74 -33.17
N TYR A 32 28.97 3.93 -33.85
CA TYR A 32 29.06 4.69 -35.10
C TYR A 32 29.85 3.95 -36.20
N GLY A 33 29.77 4.47 -37.43
CA GLY A 33 30.49 3.94 -38.59
C GLY A 33 29.86 2.72 -39.24
N ARG A 34 30.56 2.11 -40.20
CA ARG A 34 30.05 0.98 -40.99
C ARG A 34 29.79 -0.23 -40.07
N GLY A 35 28.59 -0.81 -40.20
CA GLY A 35 28.16 -1.95 -39.37
C GLY A 35 27.61 -1.57 -37.99
N SER A 36 27.48 -0.27 -37.67
CA SER A 36 26.92 0.18 -36.39
C SER A 36 25.51 -0.36 -36.14
N ASP A 37 24.63 -0.39 -37.15
CA ASP A 37 23.27 -0.93 -37.02
C ASP A 37 23.27 -2.37 -36.47
N ARG A 38 24.15 -3.23 -36.98
CA ARG A 38 24.28 -4.61 -36.50
C ARG A 38 24.78 -4.66 -35.06
N ARG A 39 25.78 -3.84 -34.71
CA ARG A 39 26.35 -3.81 -33.35
C ARG A 39 25.33 -3.27 -32.35
N ARG A 40 24.61 -2.20 -32.69
CA ARG A 40 23.48 -1.66 -31.92
C ARG A 40 22.43 -2.73 -31.63
N LYS A 41 21.95 -3.43 -32.67
CA LYS A 41 20.99 -4.52 -32.51
C LYS A 41 21.54 -5.63 -31.63
N THR A 42 22.82 -5.95 -31.76
CA THR A 42 23.48 -6.97 -30.93
C THR A 42 23.50 -6.56 -29.46
N ILE A 43 23.89 -5.32 -29.13
CA ILE A 43 23.91 -4.80 -27.76
C ILE A 43 22.52 -4.86 -27.12
N ILE A 44 21.51 -4.33 -27.82
CA ILE A 44 20.13 -4.34 -27.30
C ILE A 44 19.62 -5.77 -27.12
N SER A 45 19.82 -6.64 -28.13
CA SER A 45 19.36 -8.02 -28.03
C SER A 45 20.12 -8.85 -27.00
N SER A 46 21.41 -8.57 -26.73
CA SER A 46 22.14 -9.20 -25.64
C SER A 46 21.62 -8.75 -24.27
N GLY A 47 21.29 -7.47 -24.12
CA GLY A 47 20.69 -6.93 -22.90
C GLY A 47 19.38 -7.65 -22.56
N PHE A 48 18.45 -7.74 -23.52
CA PHE A 48 17.19 -8.46 -23.35
C PHE A 48 17.33 -9.98 -23.17
N ARG A 49 18.44 -10.57 -23.62
CA ARG A 49 18.74 -11.99 -23.40
C ARG A 49 19.44 -12.25 -22.06
N SER A 50 19.85 -11.20 -21.36
CA SER A 50 20.52 -11.35 -20.08
C SER A 50 19.56 -11.94 -19.05
N ARG A 51 19.98 -13.02 -18.40
CA ARG A 51 19.23 -13.62 -17.30
C ARG A 51 19.14 -12.67 -16.10
N SER A 52 20.16 -11.83 -15.89
CA SER A 52 20.16 -10.85 -14.79
C SER A 52 19.04 -9.82 -14.95
N LEU A 53 18.76 -9.37 -16.18
CA LEU A 53 17.70 -8.39 -16.46
C LEU A 53 16.35 -8.86 -15.90
N PHE A 54 15.96 -10.11 -16.18
CA PHE A 54 14.68 -10.65 -15.71
C PHE A 54 14.66 -10.87 -14.20
N VAL A 55 15.78 -11.27 -13.60
CA VAL A 55 15.89 -11.44 -12.14
C VAL A 55 15.77 -10.08 -11.45
N ASP A 56 16.51 -9.08 -11.91
CA ASP A 56 16.50 -7.73 -11.37
C ASP A 56 15.15 -7.04 -11.58
N HIS A 57 14.52 -7.26 -12.74
CA HIS A 57 13.18 -6.77 -13.02
C HIS A 57 12.15 -7.34 -12.04
N ARG A 58 12.11 -8.68 -11.86
CA ARG A 58 11.20 -9.31 -10.90
C ARG A 58 11.46 -8.85 -9.48
N ARG A 59 12.73 -8.75 -9.06
CA ARG A 59 13.09 -8.27 -7.73
C ARG A 59 12.58 -6.86 -7.50
N ARG A 60 12.82 -5.95 -8.45
CA ARG A 60 12.42 -4.55 -8.33
C ARG A 60 10.90 -4.38 -8.35
N LEU A 61 10.22 -5.14 -9.21
CA LEU A 61 8.76 -5.17 -9.24
C LEU A 61 8.18 -5.67 -7.90
N ARG A 62 8.72 -6.75 -7.34
CA ARG A 62 8.30 -7.28 -6.03
C ARG A 62 8.50 -6.24 -4.93
N SER A 63 9.67 -5.61 -4.88
CA SER A 63 9.96 -4.58 -3.87
C SER A 63 9.03 -3.36 -3.98
N GLN A 64 8.77 -2.86 -5.19
CA GLN A 64 7.82 -1.76 -5.39
C GLN A 64 6.39 -2.16 -5.02
N PHE A 65 5.96 -3.38 -5.38
CA PHE A 65 4.65 -3.88 -5.01
C PHE A 65 4.47 -3.94 -3.50
N ILE A 66 5.42 -4.54 -2.78
CA ILE A 66 5.40 -4.62 -1.31
C ILE A 66 5.32 -3.22 -0.70
N SER A 67 6.19 -2.30 -1.12
CA SER A 67 6.21 -0.93 -0.59
C SER A 67 4.87 -0.22 -0.76
N ILE A 68 4.20 -0.39 -1.92
CA ILE A 68 2.90 0.26 -2.19
C ILE A 68 1.79 -0.43 -1.40
N SER A 69 1.84 -1.74 -1.21
CA SER A 69 0.90 -2.46 -0.37
C SER A 69 1.02 -2.03 1.10
N GLU A 70 2.24 -1.89 1.62
CA GLU A 70 2.50 -1.41 2.99
C GLU A 70 2.01 0.03 3.18
N GLU A 71 2.26 0.92 2.20
CA GLU A 71 1.77 2.30 2.24
C GLU A 71 0.24 2.35 2.24
N LEU A 72 -0.42 1.61 1.36
CA LEU A 72 -1.89 1.53 1.30
C LEU A 72 -2.48 0.97 2.60
N GLN A 73 -1.83 -0.04 3.20
CA GLN A 73 -2.24 -0.61 4.47
C GLN A 73 -2.15 0.44 5.58
N GLN A 74 -1.06 1.20 5.63
CA GLN A 74 -0.87 2.25 6.62
C GLN A 74 -1.92 3.35 6.45
N GLU A 75 -2.14 3.84 5.23
CA GLU A 75 -3.15 4.87 4.94
C GLU A 75 -4.57 4.42 5.32
N THR A 76 -4.92 3.17 5.03
CA THR A 76 -6.23 2.61 5.39
C THR A 76 -6.39 2.52 6.90
N THR A 77 -5.33 2.07 7.60
CA THR A 77 -5.32 1.96 9.06
C THR A 77 -5.47 3.33 9.71
N ASP A 78 -4.77 4.34 9.19
CA ASP A 78 -4.82 5.70 9.70
C ASP A 78 -6.18 6.35 9.44
N ALA A 79 -6.77 6.14 8.26
CA ALA A 79 -8.11 6.65 7.94
C ALA A 79 -9.18 6.04 8.87
N VAL A 80 -9.13 4.73 9.11
CA VAL A 80 -10.04 4.05 10.05
C VAL A 80 -9.82 4.56 11.48
N ALA A 81 -8.58 4.67 11.92
CA ALA A 81 -8.26 5.17 13.26
C ALA A 81 -8.75 6.61 13.47
N GLN A 82 -8.61 7.47 12.45
CA GLN A 82 -9.09 8.84 12.47
C GLN A 82 -10.61 8.91 12.55
N GLN A 83 -11.32 8.13 11.73
CA GLN A 83 -12.78 8.09 11.75
C GLN A 83 -13.31 7.62 13.12
N LEU A 84 -12.64 6.64 13.72
CA LEU A 84 -13.00 6.14 15.05
C LEU A 84 -12.80 7.20 16.14
N ARG A 85 -11.74 8.02 16.05
CA ARG A 85 -11.55 9.14 16.98
C ARG A 85 -12.65 10.21 16.87
N PHE A 86 -13.13 10.48 15.65
CA PHE A 86 -14.25 11.39 15.46
C PHE A 86 -15.52 10.85 16.09
N ILE A 87 -15.86 9.58 15.85
CA ILE A 87 -17.04 8.95 16.46
C ILE A 87 -16.94 8.94 18.00
N GLU A 88 -15.76 8.63 18.54
CA GLU A 88 -15.54 8.67 20.00
C GLU A 88 -15.73 10.08 20.56
N THR A 89 -15.27 11.11 19.83
CA THR A 89 -15.42 12.51 20.23
C THR A 89 -16.89 12.93 20.20
N ASP A 90 -17.63 12.55 19.17
CA ASP A 90 -19.06 12.84 19.03
C ASP A 90 -19.88 12.16 20.13
N LEU A 91 -19.61 10.88 20.40
CA LEU A 91 -20.27 10.12 21.48
C LEU A 91 -19.96 10.72 22.85
N ASN A 92 -18.72 11.12 23.11
CA ASN A 92 -18.34 11.79 24.35
C ASN A 92 -19.03 13.15 24.49
N THR A 93 -19.17 13.90 23.39
CA THR A 93 -19.89 15.18 23.36
C THR A 93 -21.36 14.96 23.68
N LEU A 94 -22.03 14.04 22.99
CA LEU A 94 -23.43 13.68 23.25
C LEU A 94 -23.65 13.21 24.70
N ARG A 95 -22.72 12.43 25.25
CA ARG A 95 -22.74 12.01 26.64
C ARG A 95 -22.64 13.23 27.57
N ASN A 96 -21.67 14.10 27.35
CA ASN A 96 -21.42 15.25 28.22
C ASN A 96 -22.55 16.29 28.13
N GLU A 97 -23.10 16.55 26.94
CA GLU A 97 -24.25 17.44 26.74
C GLU A 97 -25.53 16.87 27.37
N ASN A 98 -25.79 15.56 27.23
CA ASN A 98 -26.89 14.92 27.93
C ASN A 98 -26.67 14.88 29.45
N VAL A 99 -25.45 14.71 29.96
CA VAL A 99 -25.17 14.82 31.40
C VAL A 99 -25.56 16.21 31.90
N VAL A 100 -25.34 17.28 31.13
CA VAL A 100 -25.74 18.63 31.54
C VAL A 100 -27.26 18.84 31.50
N LEU A 101 -27.97 18.24 30.54
CA LEU A 101 -29.43 18.42 30.36
C LEU A 101 -30.31 17.41 31.12
N GLU A 102 -29.82 16.19 31.38
CA GLU A 102 -30.58 15.08 31.98
C GLU A 102 -30.09 14.62 33.36
N SER A 103 -28.94 15.09 33.88
CA SER A 103 -28.53 14.72 35.25
C SER A 103 -29.52 15.16 36.33
N GLU A 104 -30.46 16.05 36.01
CA GLU A 104 -31.57 16.40 36.89
C GLU A 104 -32.85 15.57 36.66
N ARG A 105 -32.93 14.77 35.59
CA ARG A 105 -34.20 14.17 35.12
C ARG A 105 -34.22 12.66 34.89
N ASN A 106 -33.12 11.99 34.49
CA ASN A 106 -33.22 10.55 34.18
C ASN A 106 -31.90 9.73 34.29
N PRO A 107 -31.61 9.13 35.45
CA PRO A 107 -30.41 8.31 35.63
C PRO A 107 -30.39 7.00 34.79
N GLU A 108 -31.55 6.45 34.41
CA GLU A 108 -31.62 5.22 33.59
C GLU A 108 -31.15 5.44 32.15
N PHE A 109 -31.32 6.66 31.62
CA PHE A 109 -30.82 7.01 30.29
C PHE A 109 -29.29 7.01 30.27
N ARG A 110 -28.66 7.55 31.33
CA ARG A 110 -27.20 7.55 31.49
C ARG A 110 -26.62 6.13 31.46
N THR A 111 -27.21 5.19 32.20
CA THR A 111 -26.71 3.81 32.27
C THR A 111 -26.82 3.11 30.91
N ARG A 112 -27.91 3.32 30.17
CA ARG A 112 -28.08 2.74 28.82
C ARG A 112 -27.07 3.32 27.83
N LEU A 113 -26.87 4.64 27.85
CA LEU A 113 -25.91 5.30 26.96
C LEU A 113 -24.46 4.84 27.26
N GLU A 114 -24.11 4.69 28.53
CA GLU A 114 -22.79 4.20 28.95
C GLU A 114 -22.55 2.75 28.52
N LEU A 115 -23.60 1.91 28.56
CA LEU A 115 -23.55 0.54 28.09
C LEU A 115 -23.39 0.47 26.56
N GLU A 116 -24.16 1.27 25.82
CA GLU A 116 -24.10 1.31 24.35
C GLU A 116 -22.75 1.83 23.84
N VAL A 117 -22.18 2.86 24.48
CA VAL A 117 -20.85 3.39 24.13
C VAL A 117 -19.77 2.35 24.41
N THR A 118 -19.88 1.60 25.51
CA THR A 118 -18.95 0.50 25.82
C THR A 118 -19.04 -0.60 24.77
N GLN A 119 -20.25 -1.01 24.39
CA GLN A 119 -20.47 -2.04 23.39
C GLN A 119 -19.95 -1.63 22.00
N ALA A 120 -20.22 -0.39 21.59
CA ALA A 120 -19.68 0.15 20.35
C ALA A 120 -18.14 0.17 20.34
N ARG A 121 -17.50 0.49 21.48
CA ARG A 121 -16.03 0.44 21.61
C ARG A 121 -15.46 -0.97 21.49
N GLU A 122 -16.13 -1.98 22.07
CA GLU A 122 -15.72 -3.38 21.96
C GLU A 122 -15.85 -3.91 20.53
N GLU A 123 -16.96 -3.61 19.85
CA GLU A 123 -17.16 -3.96 18.44
C GLU A 123 -16.10 -3.30 17.56
N MET A 124 -15.79 -2.02 17.80
CA MET A 124 -14.71 -1.30 17.11
C MET A 124 -13.33 -1.89 17.37
N GLY A 125 -13.06 -2.35 18.60
CA GLY A 125 -11.83 -3.08 18.94
C GLY A 125 -11.72 -4.39 18.16
N THR A 126 -12.83 -5.11 18.03
CA THR A 126 -12.91 -6.37 17.30
C THR A 126 -12.69 -6.18 15.80
N VAL A 127 -13.29 -5.15 15.21
CA VAL A 127 -13.06 -4.81 13.78
C VAL A 127 -11.59 -4.45 13.54
N ARG A 128 -10.98 -3.67 14.43
CA ARG A 128 -9.55 -3.32 14.31
C ARG A 128 -8.64 -4.55 14.43
N ALA A 129 -8.95 -5.46 15.35
CA ALA A 129 -8.21 -6.71 15.50
C ALA A 129 -8.38 -7.62 14.28
N ALA A 130 -9.60 -7.78 13.77
CA ALA A 130 -9.88 -8.58 12.58
C ALA A 130 -9.18 -8.04 11.32
N ILE A 131 -9.12 -6.71 11.17
CA ILE A 131 -8.35 -6.06 10.11
C ILE A 131 -6.86 -6.40 10.24
N ASN A 132 -6.29 -6.27 11.44
CA ASN A 132 -4.89 -6.59 11.69
C ASN A 132 -4.56 -8.09 11.44
N ASP A 133 -5.46 -9.01 11.82
CA ASP A 133 -5.28 -10.45 11.62
C ASP A 133 -5.40 -10.85 10.14
N LEU A 134 -6.30 -10.22 9.37
CA LEU A 134 -6.40 -10.39 7.91
C LEU A 134 -5.12 -9.94 7.19
N PHE A 135 -4.48 -8.89 7.69
CA PHE A 135 -3.21 -8.41 7.14
C PHE A 135 -2.00 -9.26 7.57
N ASN A 136 -2.00 -9.83 8.77
CA ASN A 136 -0.91 -10.71 9.21
C ASN A 136 -0.95 -12.08 8.51
N SER A 137 -2.14 -12.63 8.25
CA SER A 137 -2.28 -13.92 7.53
C SER A 137 -1.88 -13.85 6.06
N THR A 138 -2.08 -12.70 5.40
CA THR A 138 -1.65 -12.48 4.01
C THR A 138 -0.13 -12.31 3.87
N LEU A 139 0.56 -11.89 4.94
CA LEU A 139 2.03 -11.88 5.01
C LEU A 139 2.63 -13.28 5.22
N GLU A 140 1.98 -14.18 5.96
CA GLU A 140 2.47 -15.55 6.15
C GLU A 140 2.34 -16.41 4.88
N ASP A 141 1.24 -16.29 4.13
CA ASP A 141 1.06 -17.03 2.87
C ASP A 141 2.05 -16.62 1.76
N THR A 142 2.63 -15.42 1.84
CA THR A 142 3.63 -14.95 0.85
C THR A 142 5.08 -15.29 1.19
N VAL A 143 5.35 -15.73 2.42
CA VAL A 143 6.69 -16.18 2.88
C VAL A 143 6.86 -17.70 2.74
N MET A 144 5.77 -18.47 2.66
CA MET A 144 5.79 -19.93 2.59
C MET A 144 5.98 -20.51 1.16
N ASP A 145 6.04 -19.66 0.14
CA ASP A 145 6.18 -20.01 -1.29
C ASP A 145 7.61 -19.78 -1.86
N GLU A 146 8.65 -19.75 -1.01
CA GLU A 146 10.08 -19.72 -1.42
C GLU A 146 10.73 -21.10 -1.58
#